data_AF-A0A969QSB6-F1
#
_entry.id   AF-A0A969QSB6-F1
#
_cell.length_a   1.000
_cell.length_b   1.000
_cell.length_c   1.000
_cell.angle_alpha   90.00
_cell.angle_beta   90.00
_cell.angle_gamma   90.00
#
_symmetry.space_group_name_H-M   'P 1'
#
loop_
_entity.id
_entity.type
_entity.pdbx_description
1 polymer ?
#
loop_
_entity_poly.entity_id
_entity_poly.type
_entity_poly.pdbx_seq_one_letter_code
_entity_poly.pdbx_strand_id
1 'polypeptide(L)'
;EAARALLIEAGPQAVTLKAVAGRIGKTHANLLHHFGSAAGLQRALAGFLTEDVCATIAEKMLAADAGHRNVREIVDLTFDAFGAGGAGALTTWMLMTGNEDALDPIVTVIQELIDDIAPDAAEKLLMHEDTHALMLMALGDALIGEQMAAALGLQRDIARNLATQLLEARIAAFLAAQGGAAG
;
A
#
# COMPACT_ATOMS: atom_id res chain seq x y z
N GLU A 1 4.92 -14.96 -3.16
CA GLU A 1 6.20 -15.21 -3.86
C GLU A 1 6.18 -15.35 -5.39
N ALA A 2 5.95 -16.52 -6.00
CA ALA A 2 6.19 -16.67 -7.46
C ALA A 2 5.38 -15.70 -8.35
N ALA A 3 4.15 -15.39 -7.96
CA ALA A 3 3.31 -14.39 -8.61
C ALA A 3 3.83 -12.96 -8.44
N ARG A 4 4.35 -12.62 -7.25
CA ARG A 4 5.03 -11.33 -6.97
C ARG A 4 6.27 -11.15 -7.84
N ALA A 5 7.09 -12.19 -7.97
CA ALA A 5 8.25 -12.15 -8.85
C ALA A 5 7.85 -11.92 -10.32
N LEU A 6 6.77 -12.55 -10.80
CA LEU A 6 6.27 -12.31 -12.17
C LEU A 6 5.75 -10.88 -12.35
N LEU A 7 5.05 -10.36 -11.33
CA LEU A 7 4.55 -8.99 -11.34
C LEU A 7 5.70 -7.98 -11.49
N ILE A 8 6.76 -8.12 -10.70
CA ILE A 8 7.90 -7.20 -10.71
C ILE A 8 8.68 -7.29 -12.03
N GLU A 9 8.89 -8.49 -12.55
CA GLU A 9 9.72 -8.71 -13.74
C GLU A 9 9.02 -8.37 -15.05
N ALA A 10 7.72 -8.67 -15.15
CA ALA A 10 7.01 -8.68 -16.44
C ALA A 10 5.65 -7.95 -16.40
N GLY A 11 5.29 -7.37 -15.26
CA GLY A 11 4.06 -6.61 -15.09
C GLY A 11 2.83 -7.48 -14.80
N PRO A 12 1.70 -6.82 -14.48
CA PRO A 12 0.49 -7.48 -13.98
C PRO A 12 -0.17 -8.44 -14.98
N GLN A 13 -0.04 -8.18 -16.27
CA GLN A 13 -0.52 -9.05 -17.35
C GLN A 13 0.20 -10.40 -17.40
N ALA A 14 1.42 -10.49 -16.87
CA ALA A 14 2.19 -11.73 -16.82
C ALA A 14 1.74 -12.66 -15.67
N VAL A 15 0.99 -12.14 -14.69
CA VAL A 15 0.49 -12.87 -13.53
C VAL A 15 -0.69 -13.75 -13.94
N THR A 16 -0.38 -14.86 -14.62
CA THR A 16 -1.37 -15.84 -15.07
C THR A 16 -1.20 -17.16 -14.32
N LEU A 17 -2.30 -17.93 -14.19
CA LEU A 17 -2.26 -19.27 -13.60
C LEU A 17 -1.24 -20.17 -14.30
N LYS A 18 -1.10 -20.09 -15.63
CA LYS A 18 -0.13 -20.89 -16.39
C LYS A 18 1.32 -20.49 -16.05
N ALA A 19 1.61 -19.19 -16.03
CA ALA A 19 2.96 -18.69 -15.75
C ALA A 19 3.37 -19.03 -14.31
N VAL A 20 2.50 -18.79 -13.33
CA VAL A 20 2.79 -19.12 -11.92
C VAL A 20 2.96 -20.64 -11.75
N ALA A 21 2.08 -21.45 -12.35
CA ALA A 21 2.17 -22.92 -12.28
C ALA A 21 3.52 -23.42 -12.79
N GLY A 22 3.95 -22.94 -13.95
CA GLY A 22 5.25 -23.28 -14.52
C GLY A 22 6.41 -22.89 -13.61
N ARG A 23 6.33 -21.75 -12.94
CA ARG A 23 7.38 -21.24 -12.05
C ARG A 23 7.55 -22.07 -10.77
N ILE A 24 6.47 -22.67 -10.27
CA ILE A 24 6.49 -23.49 -9.04
C ILE A 24 6.45 -25.00 -9.30
N GLY A 25 6.59 -25.44 -10.55
CA GLY A 25 6.55 -26.86 -10.92
C GLY A 25 5.19 -27.54 -10.65
N LYS A 26 4.09 -26.79 -10.69
CA LYS A 26 2.72 -27.30 -10.52
C LYS A 26 1.95 -27.24 -11.84
N THR A 27 0.81 -27.91 -11.89
CA THR A 27 -0.06 -27.89 -13.09
C THR A 27 -0.96 -26.66 -13.09
N HIS A 28 -1.39 -26.23 -14.27
CA HIS A 28 -2.40 -25.18 -14.41
C HIS A 28 -3.70 -25.55 -13.67
N ALA A 29 -4.10 -26.82 -13.73
CA ALA A 29 -5.29 -27.33 -13.03
C ALA A 29 -5.19 -27.21 -11.50
N ASN A 30 -4.00 -27.42 -10.92
CA ASN A 30 -3.78 -27.20 -9.48
C ASN A 30 -4.06 -25.74 -9.08
N LEU A 31 -3.51 -24.78 -9.83
CA LEU A 31 -3.71 -23.37 -9.52
C LEU A 31 -5.13 -22.91 -9.82
N LEU A 32 -5.75 -23.42 -10.88
CA LEU A 32 -7.16 -23.15 -11.17
C LEU A 32 -8.07 -23.62 -10.03
N HIS A 33 -7.76 -24.78 -9.43
CA HIS A 33 -8.51 -25.27 -8.28
C HIS A 33 -8.36 -24.37 -7.04
N HIS A 34 -7.16 -23.83 -6.79
CA HIS A 34 -6.90 -22.97 -5.63
C HIS A 34 -7.43 -21.54 -5.80
N PHE A 35 -7.24 -20.93 -6.96
CA PHE A 35 -7.53 -19.51 -7.17
C PHE A 35 -8.81 -19.27 -7.98
N GLY A 36 -9.38 -20.29 -8.62
CA GLY A 36 -10.57 -20.23 -9.47
C GLY A 36 -10.36 -19.53 -10.82
N SER A 37 -9.53 -18.49 -10.87
CA SER A 37 -9.27 -17.69 -12.08
C SER A 37 -7.96 -16.90 -11.97
N ALA A 38 -7.52 -16.30 -13.08
CA ALA A 38 -6.41 -15.34 -13.06
C ALA A 38 -6.73 -14.11 -12.19
N ALA A 39 -7.97 -13.61 -12.26
CA ALA A 39 -8.44 -12.51 -11.42
C ALA A 39 -8.41 -12.87 -9.92
N GLY A 40 -8.77 -14.11 -9.58
CA GLY A 40 -8.68 -14.62 -8.21
C GLY A 40 -7.24 -14.72 -7.71
N LEU A 41 -6.31 -15.17 -8.57
CA LEU A 41 -4.86 -15.17 -8.26
C LEU A 41 -4.35 -13.74 -8.05
N GLN A 42 -4.75 -12.78 -8.87
CA GLN A 42 -4.35 -11.39 -8.77
C GLN A 42 -4.89 -10.73 -7.50
N ARG A 43 -6.14 -10.98 -7.12
CA ARG A 43 -6.70 -10.53 -5.82
C ARG A 43 -5.94 -11.12 -4.64
N ALA A 44 -5.65 -12.43 -4.68
CA ALA A 44 -4.85 -13.07 -3.63
C ALA A 44 -3.43 -12.48 -3.56
N LEU A 45 -2.84 -12.12 -4.70
CA LEU A 45 -1.55 -11.44 -4.74
C LEU A 45 -1.64 -10.01 -4.16
N ALA A 46 -2.69 -9.26 -4.46
CA ALA A 46 -2.89 -7.91 -3.91
C ALA A 46 -3.04 -7.95 -2.37
N GLY A 47 -3.82 -8.91 -1.84
CA GLY A 47 -3.92 -9.15 -0.40
C GLY A 47 -2.56 -9.48 0.21
N PHE A 48 -1.84 -10.46 -0.37
CA PHE A 48 -0.50 -10.84 0.07
C PHE A 48 0.50 -9.66 0.12
N LEU A 49 0.50 -8.80 -0.90
CA LEU A 49 1.37 -7.63 -0.93
C LEU A 49 1.01 -6.59 0.14
N THR A 50 -0.29 -6.46 0.44
CA THR A 50 -0.76 -5.51 1.45
C THR A 50 -0.47 -6.02 2.86
N GLU A 51 -0.73 -7.29 3.14
CA GLU A 51 -0.44 -7.92 4.44
C GLU A 51 1.03 -7.76 4.84
N ASP A 52 1.96 -8.02 3.92
CA ASP A 52 3.41 -7.91 4.17
C ASP A 52 3.83 -6.47 4.56
N VAL A 53 3.29 -5.48 3.84
CA VAL A 53 3.58 -4.06 4.07
C VAL A 53 2.91 -3.57 5.34
N CYS A 54 1.64 -3.91 5.56
CA CYS A 54 0.90 -3.55 6.77
C CYS A 54 1.53 -4.17 8.02
N ALA A 55 1.98 -5.42 7.96
CA ALA A 55 2.71 -6.05 9.07
C ALA A 55 4.00 -5.28 9.39
N THR A 56 4.78 -4.93 8.37
CA THR A 56 6.00 -4.14 8.55
C THR A 56 5.70 -2.76 9.15
N ILE A 57 4.66 -2.07 8.67
CA ILE A 57 4.22 -0.78 9.21
C ILE A 57 3.76 -0.92 10.66
N ALA A 58 2.97 -1.96 10.98
CA ALA A 58 2.49 -2.23 12.33
C ALA A 58 3.64 -2.37 13.32
N GLU A 59 4.65 -3.17 12.98
CA GLU A 59 5.85 -3.36 13.81
C GLU A 59 6.53 -2.02 14.11
N LYS A 60 6.65 -1.14 13.11
CA LYS A 60 7.26 0.20 13.26
C LYS A 60 6.40 1.12 14.12
N MET A 61 5.09 1.08 13.96
CA MET A 61 4.16 1.90 14.73
C MET A 61 4.05 1.46 16.19
N LEU A 62 4.24 0.17 16.48
CA LEU A 62 4.24 -0.39 17.83
C LEU A 62 5.59 -0.25 18.54
N ALA A 63 6.70 -0.14 17.81
CA ALA A 63 8.04 0.00 18.38
C ALA A 63 8.34 1.41 18.94
N ALA A 64 7.53 2.42 18.62
CA ALA A 64 7.74 3.80 19.04
C ALA A 64 6.44 4.45 19.53
N ASP A 65 6.57 5.27 20.57
CA ASP A 65 5.47 6.14 21.03
C ASP A 65 5.01 7.07 19.90
N ALA A 66 3.73 7.45 19.90
CA ALA A 66 3.12 8.22 18.82
C ALA A 66 3.90 9.50 18.43
N GLY A 67 4.53 10.18 19.40
CA GLY A 67 5.34 11.38 19.16
C GLY A 67 6.77 11.14 18.63
N HIS A 68 7.24 9.88 18.60
CA HIS A 68 8.59 9.49 18.17
C HIS A 68 8.60 8.56 16.95
N ARG A 69 7.43 8.28 16.36
CA ARG A 69 7.32 7.48 15.14
C ARG A 69 8.00 8.19 13.98
N ASN A 70 8.83 7.46 13.23
CA ASN A 70 9.45 7.97 12.03
C ASN A 70 8.42 7.99 10.89
N VAL A 71 7.73 9.11 10.71
CA VAL A 71 6.72 9.30 9.66
C VAL A 71 7.30 9.04 8.27
N ARG A 72 8.55 9.46 8.03
CA ARG A 72 9.21 9.26 6.74
C ARG A 72 9.38 7.77 6.41
N GLU A 73 9.68 6.94 7.41
CA GLU A 73 9.81 5.49 7.21
C GLU A 73 8.49 4.85 6.76
N ILE A 74 7.36 5.24 7.35
CA ILE A 74 6.03 4.74 6.95
C ILE A 74 5.67 5.18 5.52
N VAL A 75 5.97 6.44 5.19
CA VAL A 75 5.81 6.97 3.84
C VAL A 75 6.65 6.15 2.85
N ASP A 76 7.91 5.88 3.18
CA ASP A 76 8.79 5.14 2.29
C ASP A 76 8.31 3.72 2.03
N LEU A 77 7.88 3.00 3.08
CA LEU A 77 7.32 1.65 2.96
C LEU A 77 6.08 1.64 2.05
N THR A 78 5.19 2.62 2.21
CA THR A 78 3.97 2.69 1.41
C THR A 78 4.27 3.02 -0.04
N PHE A 79 5.15 3.99 -0.31
CA PHE A 79 5.54 4.31 -1.68
C PHE A 79 6.32 3.16 -2.35
N ASP A 80 7.16 2.44 -1.62
CA ASP A 80 7.89 1.28 -2.13
C ASP A 80 6.93 0.14 -2.50
N ALA A 81 5.90 -0.10 -1.69
CA ALA A 81 4.87 -1.10 -1.97
C ALA A 81 4.17 -0.82 -3.30
N PHE A 82 3.75 0.42 -3.53
CA PHE A 82 3.05 0.82 -4.75
C PHE A 82 3.99 0.90 -5.96
N GLY A 83 5.21 1.40 -5.78
CA GLY A 83 6.23 1.52 -6.82
C GLY A 83 6.94 0.19 -7.09
N ALA A 84 8.09 0.00 -6.47
CA ALA A 84 8.96 -1.16 -6.72
C ALA A 84 8.32 -2.52 -6.36
N GLY A 85 7.39 -2.53 -5.40
CA GLY A 85 6.61 -3.71 -5.01
C GLY A 85 5.54 -4.11 -6.03
N GLY A 86 5.23 -3.24 -6.99
CA GLY A 86 4.31 -3.52 -8.10
C GLY A 86 2.83 -3.45 -7.73
N ALA A 87 2.47 -3.10 -6.48
CA ALA A 87 1.08 -3.04 -6.05
C ALA A 87 0.29 -1.99 -6.86
N GLY A 88 0.89 -0.83 -7.15
CA GLY A 88 0.23 0.21 -7.94
C GLY A 88 -0.09 -0.25 -9.36
N ALA A 89 0.88 -0.87 -10.04
CA ALA A 89 0.68 -1.43 -11.38
C ALA A 89 -0.39 -2.54 -11.39
N LEU A 90 -0.38 -3.42 -10.38
CA LEU A 90 -1.37 -4.48 -10.23
C LEU A 90 -2.79 -3.93 -10.03
N THR A 91 -2.95 -3.01 -9.07
CA THR A 91 -4.23 -2.36 -8.76
C THR A 91 -4.82 -1.67 -9.99
N THR A 92 -4.03 -0.82 -10.67
CA THR A 92 -4.49 -0.11 -11.86
C THR A 92 -4.88 -1.07 -12.98
N TRP A 93 -4.10 -2.13 -13.21
CA TRP A 93 -4.44 -3.13 -14.21
C TRP A 93 -5.75 -3.87 -13.90
N MET A 94 -5.93 -4.28 -12.65
CA MET A 94 -7.16 -4.97 -12.21
C MET A 94 -8.39 -4.07 -12.41
N LEU A 95 -8.30 -2.79 -12.04
CA LEU A 95 -9.39 -1.82 -12.25
C LEU A 95 -9.70 -1.62 -13.75
N MET A 96 -8.68 -1.43 -14.58
CA MET A 96 -8.86 -1.26 -16.04
C MET A 96 -9.43 -2.49 -16.74
N THR A 97 -9.27 -3.68 -16.15
CA THR A 97 -9.76 -4.95 -16.70
C THR A 97 -11.11 -5.40 -16.11
N GLY A 98 -11.78 -4.52 -15.35
CA GLY A 98 -13.12 -4.76 -14.81
C GLY A 98 -13.15 -5.64 -13.56
N ASN A 99 -12.03 -5.75 -12.84
CA ASN A 99 -11.97 -6.40 -11.53
C ASN A 99 -12.14 -5.31 -10.45
N GLU A 100 -13.38 -4.84 -10.30
CA GLU A 100 -13.73 -3.67 -9.47
C GLU A 100 -13.38 -3.88 -7.98
N ASP A 101 -13.47 -5.12 -7.49
CA ASP A 101 -13.16 -5.51 -6.10
C ASP A 101 -11.64 -5.67 -5.84
N ALA A 102 -10.78 -5.08 -6.69
CA ALA A 102 -9.32 -5.19 -6.56
C ALA A 102 -8.76 -4.57 -5.27
N LEU A 103 -9.47 -3.56 -4.76
CA LEU A 103 -9.07 -2.81 -3.58
C LEU A 103 -9.59 -3.41 -2.28
N ASP A 104 -10.63 -4.24 -2.31
CA ASP A 104 -11.29 -4.75 -1.11
C ASP A 104 -10.30 -5.42 -0.14
N PRO A 105 -9.41 -6.34 -0.57
CA PRO A 105 -8.44 -6.95 0.34
C PRO A 105 -7.48 -5.93 0.95
N ILE A 106 -7.14 -4.88 0.20
CA ILE A 106 -6.22 -3.84 0.64
C ILE A 106 -6.88 -2.99 1.72
N VAL A 107 -8.13 -2.59 1.49
CA VAL A 107 -8.93 -1.77 2.41
C VAL A 107 -9.17 -2.52 3.72
N THR A 108 -9.53 -3.81 3.66
CA THR A 108 -9.77 -4.62 4.86
C THR A 108 -8.53 -4.69 5.75
N VAL A 109 -7.37 -5.04 5.20
CA VAL A 109 -6.12 -5.15 5.98
C VAL A 109 -5.72 -3.82 6.62
N ILE A 110 -5.93 -2.71 5.90
CA ILE A 110 -5.64 -1.37 6.43
C ILE A 110 -6.61 -0.98 7.55
N GLN A 111 -7.90 -1.30 7.41
CA GLN A 111 -8.89 -1.05 8.46
C GLN A 111 -8.55 -1.83 9.73
N GLU A 112 -8.24 -3.11 9.60
CA GLU A 112 -7.81 -3.96 10.72
C GLU A 112 -6.56 -3.40 11.41
N LEU A 113 -5.56 -2.95 10.64
CA LEU A 113 -4.36 -2.32 11.19
C LEU A 113 -4.67 -1.04 11.98
N ILE A 114 -5.52 -0.17 11.45
CA ILE A 114 -5.89 1.07 12.14
C ILE A 114 -6.68 0.76 13.42
N ASP A 115 -7.58 -0.21 13.36
CA ASP A 115 -8.38 -0.64 14.50
C ASP A 115 -7.53 -1.22 15.64
N ASP A 116 -6.43 -1.90 15.32
CA ASP A 116 -5.50 -2.47 16.29
C ASP A 116 -4.58 -1.41 16.94
N ILE A 117 -4.26 -0.33 16.23
CA ILE A 117 -3.29 0.67 16.69
C ILE A 117 -3.94 1.84 17.44
N ALA A 118 -5.14 2.27 17.03
CA ALA A 118 -5.79 3.45 17.59
C ALA A 118 -7.02 3.04 18.43
N PRO A 119 -7.01 3.25 19.76
CA PRO A 119 -8.17 2.91 20.59
C PRO A 119 -9.28 3.98 20.56
N ASP A 120 -8.93 5.25 20.29
CA ASP A 120 -9.85 6.39 20.32
C ASP A 120 -10.43 6.72 18.93
N ALA A 121 -11.69 7.17 18.90
CA ALA A 121 -12.40 7.47 17.65
C ALA A 121 -11.81 8.64 16.86
N ALA A 122 -11.27 9.67 17.52
CA ALA A 122 -10.65 10.81 16.86
C ALA A 122 -9.28 10.44 16.29
N GLU A 123 -8.49 9.63 17.00
CA GLU A 123 -7.23 9.09 16.48
C GLU A 123 -7.46 8.16 15.29
N LYS A 124 -8.47 7.27 15.36
CA LYS A 124 -8.89 6.42 14.23
C LYS A 124 -9.25 7.25 13.00
N LEU A 125 -10.06 8.29 13.16
CA LEU A 125 -10.46 9.16 12.05
C LEU A 125 -9.23 9.82 11.41
N LEU A 126 -8.31 10.35 12.21
CA LEU A 126 -7.05 10.92 11.71
C LEU A 126 -6.26 9.89 10.90
N MET A 127 -6.07 8.68 11.43
CA MET A 127 -5.34 7.61 10.76
C MET A 127 -6.01 7.16 9.45
N HIS A 128 -7.34 7.12 9.40
CA HIS A 128 -8.08 6.81 8.17
C HIS A 128 -7.87 7.89 7.10
N GLU A 129 -7.99 9.17 7.45
CA GLU A 129 -7.76 10.28 6.53
C GLU A 129 -6.32 10.31 6.02
N ASP A 130 -5.35 10.11 6.92
CA ASP A 130 -3.92 10.09 6.62
C ASP A 130 -3.55 8.93 5.71
N THR A 131 -4.05 7.73 6.01
CA THR A 131 -3.81 6.54 5.20
C THR A 131 -4.44 6.68 3.82
N HIS A 132 -5.65 7.23 3.73
CA HIS A 132 -6.31 7.50 2.46
C HIS A 132 -5.49 8.45 1.59
N ALA A 133 -5.05 9.59 2.14
CA ALA A 133 -4.21 10.54 1.42
C ALA A 133 -2.88 9.89 0.98
N LEU A 134 -2.24 9.13 1.88
CA LEU A 134 -0.97 8.46 1.61
C LEU A 134 -1.07 7.44 0.47
N MET A 135 -2.12 6.61 0.47
CA MET A 135 -2.36 5.64 -0.61
C MET A 135 -2.59 6.32 -1.96
N LEU A 136 -3.37 7.40 -2.01
CA LEU A 136 -3.62 8.13 -3.25
C LEU A 136 -2.32 8.77 -3.78
N MET A 137 -1.52 9.35 -2.91
CA MET A 137 -0.21 9.91 -3.28
C MET A 137 0.75 8.83 -3.78
N ALA A 138 0.85 7.70 -3.07
CA ALA A 138 1.72 6.58 -3.46
C ALA A 138 1.30 5.95 -4.78
N LEU A 139 0.00 5.76 -5.00
CA LEU A 139 -0.53 5.26 -6.28
C LEU A 139 -0.24 6.23 -7.42
N GLY A 140 -0.50 7.52 -7.24
CA GLY A 140 -0.19 8.54 -8.25
C GLY A 140 1.31 8.60 -8.56
N ASP A 141 2.16 8.54 -7.53
CA ASP A 141 3.61 8.54 -7.67
C ASP A 141 4.12 7.31 -8.43
N ALA A 142 3.56 6.14 -8.15
CA ALA A 142 3.93 4.89 -8.83
C ALA A 142 3.59 4.91 -10.33
N LEU A 143 2.50 5.57 -10.71
CA LEU A 143 2.02 5.59 -12.10
C LEU A 143 2.68 6.68 -12.95
N ILE A 144 2.84 7.89 -12.39
CA ILE A 144 3.27 9.07 -13.16
C ILE A 144 4.29 9.95 -12.42
N GLY A 145 4.69 9.59 -11.21
CA GLY A 145 5.49 10.45 -10.33
C GLY A 145 6.85 10.82 -10.90
N GLU A 146 7.54 9.88 -11.54
CA GLU A 146 8.84 10.14 -12.17
C GLU A 146 8.73 11.15 -13.32
N GLN A 147 7.77 10.94 -14.23
CA GLN A 147 7.58 11.83 -15.38
C GLN A 147 7.13 13.22 -14.93
N MET A 148 6.26 13.28 -13.92
CA MET A 148 5.78 14.55 -13.35
C MET A 148 6.92 15.32 -12.67
N ALA A 149 7.72 14.65 -11.82
CA ALA A 149 8.87 15.28 -11.16
C ALA A 149 9.87 15.81 -12.18
N ALA A 150 10.21 15.01 -13.19
CA ALA A 150 11.11 15.42 -14.27
C ALA A 150 10.57 16.62 -15.07
N ALA A 151 9.29 16.60 -15.45
CA ALA A 151 8.65 17.68 -16.22
C ALA A 151 8.63 19.02 -15.46
N LEU A 152 8.56 18.96 -14.13
CA LEU A 152 8.56 20.13 -13.25
C LEU A 152 9.95 20.54 -12.76
N GLY A 153 11.03 19.83 -13.16
CA GLY A 153 12.39 20.10 -12.70
C GLY A 153 12.62 19.78 -11.22
N LEU A 154 11.83 18.86 -10.65
CA LEU A 154 11.88 18.46 -9.25
C LEU A 154 12.69 17.17 -9.07
N GLN A 155 13.15 16.93 -7.84
CA GLN A 155 13.77 15.65 -7.48
C GLN A 155 12.74 14.53 -7.45
N ARG A 156 13.14 13.29 -7.82
CA ARG A 156 12.25 12.12 -7.84
C ARG A 156 11.53 11.89 -6.50
N ASP A 157 12.21 12.23 -5.40
CA ASP A 157 11.74 12.01 -4.03
C ASP A 157 10.68 13.05 -3.56
N ILE A 158 10.28 14.01 -4.40
CA ILE A 158 9.43 15.12 -3.96
C ILE A 158 8.08 14.67 -3.39
N ALA A 159 7.44 13.66 -3.99
CA ALA A 159 6.14 13.18 -3.52
C ALA A 159 6.21 12.57 -2.12
N ARG A 160 7.30 11.84 -1.81
CA ARG A 160 7.53 11.28 -0.48
C ARG A 160 7.77 12.39 0.55
N ASN A 161 8.57 13.40 0.19
CA ASN A 161 8.80 14.56 1.06
C ASN A 161 7.50 15.32 1.37
N LEU A 162 6.66 15.55 0.36
CA LEU A 162 5.37 16.22 0.55
C LEU A 162 4.41 15.38 1.41
N ALA A 163 4.38 14.06 1.20
CA ALA A 163 3.58 13.15 2.03
C ALA A 163 4.05 13.16 3.49
N THR A 164 5.36 13.10 3.74
CA THR A 164 5.91 13.20 5.11
C THR A 164 5.50 14.52 5.78
N GLN A 165 5.68 15.65 5.10
CA GLN A 165 5.33 16.97 5.64
C GLN A 165 3.83 17.07 5.96
N LEU A 166 2.96 16.52 5.08
CA LEU A 166 1.52 16.52 5.31
C LEU A 166 1.16 15.75 6.59
N LEU A 167 1.69 14.53 6.74
CA LEU A 167 1.39 13.67 7.88
C LEU A 167 1.96 14.24 9.19
N GLU A 168 3.21 14.71 9.18
CA GLU A 168 3.82 15.35 10.36
C GLU A 168 3.03 16.58 10.81
N ALA A 169 2.60 17.42 9.88
CA ALA A 169 1.80 18.61 10.19
C ALA A 169 0.44 18.24 10.83
N ARG A 170 -0.21 17.19 10.31
CA ARG A 170 -1.52 16.74 10.81
C ARG A 170 -1.41 16.08 12.18
N ILE A 171 -0.42 15.21 12.39
CA ILE A 171 -0.12 14.61 13.69
C ILE A 171 0.20 15.70 14.72
N ALA A 172 1.05 16.67 14.38
CA ALA A 172 1.39 17.77 15.28
C ALA A 172 0.16 18.61 15.67
N ALA A 173 -0.72 18.93 14.71
CA ALA A 173 -1.96 19.66 14.98
C ALA A 173 -2.90 18.87 15.90
N PHE A 174 -3.01 17.56 15.70
CA PHE A 174 -3.82 16.69 16.54
C PHE A 174 -3.30 16.62 17.99
N LEU A 175 -1.99 16.43 18.17
CA LEU A 175 -1.36 16.40 19.49
C LEU A 175 -1.49 17.75 20.22
N ALA A 176 -1.37 18.87 19.50
CA ALA A 176 -1.57 20.19 20.07
C ALA A 176 -3.02 20.40 20.56
N ALA A 177 -4.01 19.92 19.80
CA ALA A 177 -5.42 20.00 20.18
C ALA A 177 -5.73 19.14 21.42
N GLN A 178 -5.12 17.95 21.55
CA GLN A 178 -5.27 17.12 22.74
C GLN A 178 -4.58 17.69 23.98
N GLY A 179 -3.36 18.23 23.82
CA GLY A 179 -2.61 18.85 24.91
C GLY A 179 -3.28 20.13 25.45
N GLY A 180 -3.97 20.87 24.58
CA GLY A 180 -4.75 22.06 24.97
C GLY A 180 -6.09 21.76 25.64
N ALA A 181 -6.62 20.54 25.53
CA ALA A 181 -7.87 20.13 26.18
C ALA A 181 -7.69 19.69 27.65
N ALA A 182 -6.44 19.52 28.11
CA ALA A 182 -6.09 19.04 29.44
C ALA A 182 -5.64 20.15 30.42
N GLY A 183 -5.67 21.42 30.01
CA GLY A 183 -5.28 22.59 30.83
C GLY A 183 -6.40 23.62 30.97
#